data_AF-X1DIU1-F1
#
_entry.id   AF-X1DIU1-F1
#
_cell.length_a   1.000
_cell.length_b   1.000
_cell.length_c   1.000
_cell.angle_alpha   90.00
_cell.angle_beta   90.00
_cell.angle_gamma   90.00
#
_symmetry.space_group_name_H-M   'P 1'
#
loop_
_entity.id
_entity.type
_entity.pdbx_description
1 polymer ?
#
loop_
_entity_poly.entity_id
_entity_poly.type
_entity_poly.pdbx_seq_one_letter_code
_entity_poly.pdbx_strand_id
1 'polypeptide(L)' 'GVNWSITLGGGLILLGRETTGIIDSLPVGEKVTVSSNLILGIGKTVITATAECTEGSSDTKTKDAFVLLFLIL' A
#
# COMPACT_ATOMS: atom_id res chain seq x y z
N GLY A 1 14.31 -10.71 -4.53
CA GLY A 1 13.08 -10.43 -3.76
C GLY A 1 12.61 -9.04 -4.08
N VAL A 2 11.32 -8.76 -3.86
CA VAL A 2 10.72 -7.44 -4.06
C VAL A 2 10.16 -6.95 -2.73
N ASN A 3 10.77 -5.93 -2.16
CA ASN A 3 10.23 -5.21 -1.02
C ASN A 3 9.13 -4.30 -1.53
N TRP A 4 7.98 -4.27 -0.86
CA TRP A 4 6.88 -3.41 -1.26
C TRP A 4 6.27 -2.72 -0.05
N SER A 5 5.71 -1.53 -0.29
CA SER A 5 4.92 -0.83 0.71
C SER A 5 3.72 -0.14 0.09
N ILE A 6 2.65 -0.02 0.87
CA ILE A 6 1.48 0.79 0.60
C ILE A 6 1.34 1.77 1.76
N THR A 7 1.35 3.06 1.47
CA THR A 7 1.25 4.12 2.47
C THR A 7 0.08 5.05 2.16
N LEU A 8 -0.55 5.57 3.20
CA LEU A 8 -1.68 6.50 3.12
C LEU A 8 -1.28 7.87 3.68
N GLY A 9 -1.30 8.88 2.79
CA GLY A 9 -1.06 10.29 3.11
C GLY A 9 -2.36 11.08 3.25
N GLY A 10 -2.42 12.04 4.17
CA GLY A 10 -3.64 12.81 4.43
C GLY A 10 -4.74 12.03 5.17
N GLY A 11 -5.93 12.62 5.28
CA GLY A 11 -7.06 12.06 6.03
C GLY A 11 -6.79 11.87 7.53
N LEU A 12 -7.82 11.51 8.28
CA LEU A 12 -7.69 11.00 9.64
C LEU A 12 -7.66 9.48 9.58
N ILE A 13 -6.47 8.87 9.57
CA ILE A 13 -6.29 7.41 9.55
C ILE A 13 -5.90 6.94 10.96
N LEU A 14 -6.75 6.13 11.59
CA LEU A 14 -6.57 5.56 12.92
C LEU A 14 -5.83 4.21 12.88
N LEU A 15 -6.03 3.42 11.82
CA LEU A 15 -5.41 2.11 11.62
C LEU A 15 -5.06 1.89 10.14
N GLY A 16 -4.00 1.14 9.87
CA GLY A 16 -3.67 0.66 8.52
C GLY A 16 -2.99 1.68 7.63
N ARG A 17 -2.39 2.73 8.20
CA ARG A 17 -1.72 3.81 7.45
C ARG A 17 -0.56 3.33 6.58
N GLU A 18 0.07 2.24 6.98
CA GLU A 18 1.16 1.61 6.26
C GLU A 18 0.95 0.10 6.25
N THR A 19 1.24 -0.53 5.12
CA THR A 19 1.36 -1.98 4.97
C THR A 19 2.61 -2.27 4.16
N THR A 20 3.45 -3.16 4.66
CA THR A 20 4.70 -3.55 4.00
C THR A 20 4.76 -5.06 3.83
N GLY A 21 5.61 -5.52 2.92
CA GLY A 21 5.89 -6.93 2.77
C GLY A 21 7.07 -7.18 1.85
N ILE A 22 7.43 -8.46 1.75
CA ILE A 22 8.51 -8.94 0.90
C ILE A 22 7.95 -10.07 0.05
N ILE A 23 8.17 -10.00 -1.26
CA ILE A 23 7.95 -11.10 -2.19
C ILE A 23 9.30 -11.76 -2.42
N ASP A 24 9.52 -12.94 -1.83
CA ASP A 24 10.83 -13.61 -1.86
C ASP A 24 11.30 -13.92 -3.28
N SER A 25 10.37 -14.42 -4.12
CA SER A 25 10.63 -14.76 -5.52
C SER A 25 9.44 -14.34 -6.39
N LEU A 26 9.73 -13.57 -7.44
CA LEU A 26 8.78 -13.18 -8.47
C LEU A 26 9.40 -13.47 -9.84
N PRO A 27 8.99 -14.54 -10.54
CA PRO A 27 9.53 -14.87 -11.86
C PRO A 27 9.26 -13.77 -12.89
N VAL A 28 10.11 -13.68 -13.91
CA VAL A 28 9.95 -12.70 -14.99
C VAL A 28 8.65 -12.94 -15.75
N GLY A 29 7.86 -11.88 -15.91
CA GLY A 29 6.57 -11.92 -16.61
C GLY A 29 5.38 -12.31 -15.73
N GLU A 30 5.63 -12.82 -14.53
CA GLU A 30 4.58 -13.13 -13.56
C GLU A 30 4.09 -11.88 -12.83
N LYS A 31 2.90 -12.01 -12.22
CA LYS A 31 2.29 -10.96 -11.42
C LYS A 31 1.89 -11.53 -10.07
N VAL A 32 2.16 -10.77 -9.02
CA VAL A 32 1.65 -11.05 -7.68
C VAL A 32 0.79 -9.87 -7.25
N THR A 33 -0.36 -10.17 -6.66
CA THR A 33 -1.24 -9.18 -6.04
C THR A 33 -0.93 -9.10 -4.56
N VAL A 34 -0.66 -7.89 -4.08
CA VAL A 34 -0.53 -7.57 -2.66
C VAL A 34 -1.74 -6.76 -2.22
N SER A 35 -2.08 -6.80 -0.94
CA SER A 35 -3.22 -6.09 -0.38
C SER A 35 -2.82 -5.37 0.89
N SER A 36 -3.44 -4.23 1.15
CA SER A 36 -3.28 -3.52 2.42
C SER A 36 -3.95 -4.28 3.56
N ASN A 37 -3.52 -3.99 4.78
CA ASN A 37 -4.25 -4.39 5.97
C ASN A 37 -5.60 -3.64 6.10
N LEU A 38 -6.37 -3.98 7.13
CA LEU A 38 -7.58 -3.22 7.49
C LEU A 38 -7.22 -1.74 7.69
N ILE A 39 -7.89 -0.87 6.93
CA ILE A 39 -7.76 0.58 7.04
C ILE A 39 -8.99 1.12 7.76
N LEU A 40 -8.75 1.83 8.87
CA LEU A 40 -9.76 2.63 9.54
C LEU A 40 -9.32 4.08 9.42
N GLY A 41 -9.88 4.82 8.47
CA GLY A 41 -9.74 6.27 8.40
C GLY A 41 -10.97 7.00 7.82
N ILE A 42 -11.03 8.32 7.98
CA ILE A 42 -11.97 9.20 7.26
C ILE A 42 -11.23 10.34 6.56
N GLY A 43 -11.63 10.62 5.32
CA GLY A 43 -11.19 11.81 4.58
C GLY A 43 -10.43 11.49 3.30
N LYS A 44 -10.08 12.57 2.58
CA LYS A 44 -9.25 12.49 1.37
C LYS A 44 -7.87 11.96 1.72
N THR A 45 -7.44 10.93 1.02
CA THR A 45 -6.12 10.32 1.19
C THR A 45 -5.43 10.14 -0.15
N VAL A 46 -4.11 10.03 -0.10
CA VAL A 46 -3.27 9.69 -1.23
C VAL A 46 -2.64 8.35 -0.93
N ILE A 47 -2.94 7.34 -1.74
CA ILE A 47 -2.36 6.01 -1.67
C ILE A 47 -1.07 6.02 -2.47
N THR A 48 0.04 5.63 -1.85
CA THR A 48 1.33 5.45 -2.53
C THR A 48 1.78 4.01 -2.37
N ALA A 49 1.88 3.29 -3.49
CA ALA A 49 2.43 1.95 -3.56
C ALA A 49 3.86 2.02 -4.11
N THR A 50 4.81 1.41 -3.41
CA THR A 50 6.21 1.30 -3.83
C THR A 50 6.57 -0.16 -3.96
N ALA A 51 7.40 -0.48 -4.96
CA ALA A 51 8.03 -1.77 -5.13
C ALA A 51 9.52 -1.54 -5.43
N GLU A 52 10.39 -2.20 -4.68
CA GLU A 52 11.83 -2.13 -4.78
C GLU A 52 12.39 -3.55 -4.88
N CYS A 53 13.02 -3.85 -6.01
CA CYS A 53 13.71 -5.11 -6.21
C CYS A 53 15.09 -5.07 -5.56
N THR A 54 15.55 -6.22 -5.07
CA THR A 54 16.89 -6.38 -4.49
C THR A 54 18.04 -6.02 -5.45
N GLU A 55 17.82 -6.13 -6.77
CA GLU A 55 18.76 -5.69 -7.80
C GLU A 55 18.81 -4.16 -8.02
N GLY A 56 18.04 -3.38 -7.24
CA GLY A 56 18.09 -1.91 -7.20
C GLY A 56 17.11 -1.20 -8.14
N SER A 57 16.25 -1.94 -8.86
CA SER A 57 15.15 -1.33 -9.62
C SER A 57 13.98 -1.01 -8.69
N SER A 58 13.34 0.15 -8.87
CA SER A 58 12.14 0.51 -8.11
C SER A 58 11.09 1.18 -8.98
N ASP A 59 9.82 1.03 -8.58
CA ASP A 59 8.70 1.77 -9.14
C ASP A 59 7.81 2.28 -8.00
N THR A 60 7.18 3.43 -8.24
CA THR A 60 6.25 4.06 -7.32
C THR A 60 5.02 4.51 -8.07
N LYS A 61 3.85 4.22 -7.49
CA LYS A 61 2.56 4.61 -8.03
C LYS A 61 1.74 5.30 -6.95
N THR A 62 1.11 6.40 -7.33
CA THR A 62 0.33 7.23 -6.42
C THR A 62 -1.08 7.41 -6.97
N LYS A 63 -2.08 7.39 -6.08
CA LYS A 63 -3.49 7.56 -6.44
C LYS A 63 -4.27 8.28 -5.36
N ASP A 64 -5.06 9.26 -5.76
CA ASP A 64 -6.02 9.92 -4.87
C ASP A 64 -7.19 8.98 -4.53
N ALA A 65 -7.60 8.98 -3.27
CA ALA A 65 -8.70 8.20 -2.75
C ALA A 65 -9.44 8.95 -1.62
N PHE A 66 -10.55 8.39 -1.17
CA PHE A 66 -11.27 8.88 0.00
C PHE A 66 -11.59 7.70 0.91
N VAL A 67 -11.17 7.77 2.17
CA VAL A 67 -11.47 6.74 3.17
C VAL A 67 -12.77 7.10 3.90
N LEU A 68 -13.64 6.12 4.11
CA LEU A 68 -14.93 6.27 4.78
C LEU A 68 -14.96 5.35 6.02
N LEU A 69 -14.97 5.94 7.23
CA LEU A 69 -14.73 5.30 8.54
C LEU A 69 -15.98 4.82 9.31
N PHE A 70 -17.18 4.66 8.77
CA PHE A 70 -18.28 4.38 9.72
C PHE A 70 -18.25 2.92 10.22
N LEU A 71 -17.65 2.72 11.40
CA LEU A 71 -17.88 1.61 12.32
C LEU A 71 -19.01 2.05 13.27
N ILE A 72 -20.16 1.39 13.20
CA ILE A 72 -21.23 1.50 14.19
C ILE A 72 -21.14 0.24 15.06
N LEU A 73 -20.98 0.41 16.38
CA LEU A 73 -21.01 -0.65 17.40
C LEU A 73 -22.45 -0.92 17.84
#